data_AF-A0A1R4INI5-F1
#
_entry.id   AF-A0A1R4INI5-F1
#
_cell.length_a   1.000
_cell.length_b   1.000
_cell.length_c   1.000
_cell.angle_alpha   90.00
_cell.angle_beta   90.00
_cell.angle_gamma   90.00
#
_symmetry.space_group_name_H-M   'P 1'
#
loop_
_entity.id
_entity.type
_entity.pdbx_description
1 polymer ?
#
loop_
_entity_poly.entity_id
_entity_poly.type
_entity_poly.pdbx_seq_one_letter_code
_entity_poly.pdbx_strand_id
1 'polypeptide(L)'
;MDYFGECEWEQERHRFRDWSDKELIEGWKVQPEHVDKYRRIMNGLGDTLIAKNQACGDSALNPVRIFSAADTTEQLKVRIDDKLSRLKRGNNAGEDVITDLIGYLVLLKIANRQEPE
;
A
#
# COMPACT_ATOMS: atom_id res chain seq x y z
N MET A 1 -10.50 16.13 -7.28
CA MET A 1 -9.18 16.33 -6.67
C MET A 1 -8.38 15.01 -6.68
N ASP A 2 -7.31 14.86 -7.47
CA ASP A 2 -6.68 13.56 -7.74
C ASP A 2 -5.70 13.03 -6.71
N TYR A 3 -5.43 11.72 -6.89
CA TYR A 3 -4.54 10.74 -6.24
C TYR A 3 -4.29 10.77 -4.72
N PHE A 4 -4.60 11.86 -4.02
CA PHE A 4 -4.24 12.16 -2.64
C PHE A 4 -5.30 12.93 -1.85
N GLY A 5 -6.52 13.07 -2.38
CA GLY A 5 -7.67 13.61 -1.66
C GLY A 5 -8.82 13.80 -2.63
N GLU A 6 -9.86 12.98 -2.54
CA GLU A 6 -11.13 12.95 -3.31
C GLU A 6 -11.16 13.39 -4.79
N CYS A 7 -11.06 12.42 -5.71
CA CYS A 7 -10.98 12.72 -7.13
C CYS A 7 -12.20 12.42 -7.97
N GLU A 8 -12.40 13.23 -9.00
CA GLU A 8 -13.09 12.84 -10.24
C GLU A 8 -12.67 11.42 -10.72
N TRP A 9 -11.42 10.98 -10.49
CA TRP A 9 -10.98 9.59 -10.73
C TRP A 9 -11.76 8.51 -9.97
N GLU A 10 -12.25 8.78 -8.75
CA GLU A 10 -13.03 7.80 -7.97
C GLU A 10 -14.44 7.62 -8.56
N GLN A 11 -15.03 8.68 -9.09
CA GLN A 11 -16.31 8.63 -9.80
C GLN A 11 -16.17 7.94 -11.17
N GLU A 12 -15.04 8.12 -11.84
CA GLU A 12 -14.80 7.46 -13.13
C GLU A 12 -14.26 6.02 -13.01
N ARG A 13 -13.80 5.57 -11.83
CA ARG A 13 -13.19 4.24 -11.62
C ARG A 13 -14.06 3.06 -12.09
N HIS A 14 -15.38 3.22 -12.09
CA HIS A 14 -16.30 2.21 -12.63
C HIS A 14 -16.18 2.01 -14.15
N ARG A 15 -15.68 3.01 -14.87
CA ARG A 15 -15.27 2.93 -16.28
C ARG A 15 -13.88 2.31 -16.45
N PHE A 16 -13.01 2.49 -15.45
CA PHE A 16 -11.62 2.01 -15.39
C PHE A 16 -11.47 0.68 -14.65
N ARG A 17 -12.30 -0.31 -14.99
CA ARG A 17 -12.28 -1.62 -14.33
C ARG A 17 -11.07 -2.47 -14.72
N ASP A 18 -10.43 -2.13 -15.84
CA ASP A 18 -9.24 -2.79 -16.34
C ASP A 18 -8.31 -1.76 -16.97
N TRP A 19 -7.04 -1.74 -16.52
CA TRP A 19 -6.03 -0.86 -17.08
C TRP A 19 -5.52 -1.37 -18.44
N SER A 20 -6.02 -2.50 -18.94
CA SER A 20 -5.72 -3.03 -20.27
C SER A 20 -6.50 -2.37 -21.41
N ASP A 21 -7.37 -1.38 -21.13
CA ASP A 21 -8.19 -0.76 -22.16
C ASP A 21 -7.32 -0.01 -23.17
N LYS A 22 -7.17 -0.59 -24.37
CA LYS A 22 -6.33 -0.06 -25.46
C LYS A 22 -6.74 1.36 -25.85
N GLU A 23 -8.02 1.70 -25.72
CA GLU A 23 -8.56 3.03 -26.03
C GLU A 23 -7.98 4.13 -25.13
N LEU A 24 -7.55 3.80 -23.90
CA LEU A 24 -6.91 4.76 -22.98
C LEU A 24 -5.46 5.08 -23.36
N ILE A 25 -4.78 4.14 -24.01
CA ILE A 25 -3.37 4.24 -24.39
C ILE A 25 -3.21 5.06 -25.69
N GLU A 26 -4.23 5.12 -26.53
CA GLU A 26 -4.17 5.85 -27.81
C GLU A 26 -4.47 7.35 -27.65
N GLY A 27 -5.33 7.75 -26.70
CA GLY A 27 -5.69 9.16 -26.48
C GLY A 27 -4.68 9.95 -25.65
N TRP A 28 -3.91 9.27 -24.80
CA TRP A 28 -2.82 9.87 -24.02
C TRP A 28 -1.51 9.34 -24.56
N LYS A 29 -0.52 10.21 -24.85
CA LYS A 29 0.82 9.82 -25.31
C LYS A 29 1.65 9.10 -24.23
N VAL A 30 1.09 8.07 -23.60
CA VAL A 30 1.76 7.28 -22.57
C VAL A 30 2.41 6.10 -23.27
N GLN A 31 3.75 6.12 -23.32
CA GLN A 31 4.52 4.99 -23.83
C GLN A 31 4.19 3.73 -22.99
N PRO A 32 3.78 2.61 -23.61
CA PRO A 32 3.40 1.39 -22.91
C PRO A 32 4.45 0.89 -21.91
N GLU A 33 5.75 1.04 -22.22
CA GLU A 33 6.84 0.67 -21.30
C GLU A 33 6.81 1.43 -19.96
N HIS A 34 6.25 2.64 -19.94
CA HIS A 34 6.13 3.44 -18.72
C HIS A 34 5.01 2.95 -17.81
N VAL A 35 3.95 2.31 -18.33
CA VAL A 35 2.87 1.76 -17.52
C VAL A 35 3.28 0.42 -16.90
N ASP A 36 4.02 -0.38 -17.66
CA ASP A 36 4.39 -1.74 -17.24
C ASP A 36 5.34 -1.78 -16.04
N LYS A 37 6.23 -0.79 -15.87
CA LYS A 37 7.08 -0.70 -14.68
C LYS A 37 6.26 -0.52 -13.39
N TYR A 38 5.21 0.30 -13.42
CA TYR A 38 4.36 0.55 -12.26
C TYR A 38 3.54 -0.69 -11.91
N ARG A 39 2.97 -1.37 -12.93
CA ARG A 39 2.22 -2.62 -12.72
C ARG A 39 3.06 -3.70 -12.07
N ARG A 40 4.29 -3.91 -12.54
CA ARG A 40 5.19 -4.94 -11.98
C ARG A 40 5.47 -4.70 -10.50
N ILE A 41 5.76 -3.44 -10.13
CA ILE A 41 6.01 -3.08 -8.73
C ILE A 41 4.75 -3.28 -7.89
N MET A 42 3.59 -2.79 -8.34
CA MET A 42 2.35 -2.85 -7.57
C MET A 42 1.81 -4.27 -7.42
N ASN A 43 1.89 -5.09 -8.47
CA ASN A 43 1.48 -6.49 -8.41
C ASN A 43 2.41 -7.30 -7.49
N GLY A 44 3.73 -7.13 -7.64
CA GLY A 44 4.70 -7.80 -6.76
C GLY A 44 4.54 -7.41 -5.28
N LEU A 45 4.22 -6.13 -5.01
CA LEU A 45 3.88 -5.66 -3.68
C LEU A 45 2.59 -6.34 -3.17
N GLY A 46 1.54 -6.38 -3.99
CA GLY A 46 0.28 -7.05 -3.65
C GLY A 46 0.49 -8.52 -3.30
N ASP A 47 1.22 -9.26 -4.13
CA ASP A 47 1.54 -10.67 -3.91
C ASP A 47 2.34 -10.86 -2.61
N THR A 48 3.28 -9.97 -2.33
CA THR A 48 4.08 -10.00 -1.09
C THR A 48 3.21 -9.78 0.15
N LEU A 49 2.27 -8.83 0.10
CA LEU A 49 1.36 -8.55 1.20
C LEU A 49 0.40 -9.72 1.45
N ILE A 50 -0.11 -10.33 0.37
CA ILE A 50 -0.96 -11.52 0.44
C ILE A 50 -0.19 -12.68 1.07
N ALA A 51 1.02 -12.95 0.61
CA ALA A 51 1.86 -14.03 1.14
C ALA A 51 2.16 -13.83 2.64
N LYS A 52 2.49 -12.60 3.06
CA LYS A 52 2.71 -12.27 4.48
C LYS A 52 1.44 -12.45 5.31
N ASN A 53 0.28 -12.02 4.82
CA ASN A 53 -1.00 -12.21 5.50
C ASN A 53 -1.36 -13.69 5.61
N GLN A 54 -1.13 -14.50 4.57
CA GLN A 54 -1.35 -15.94 4.62
C GLN A 54 -0.45 -16.64 5.65
N ALA A 55 0.80 -16.21 5.78
CA ALA A 55 1.76 -16.79 6.73
C ALA A 55 1.46 -16.42 8.20
N CYS A 56 1.03 -15.19 8.45
CA CYS A 56 0.90 -14.63 9.80
C CYS A 56 -0.55 -14.34 10.23
N GLY A 57 -1.53 -14.65 9.38
CA GLY A 57 -2.92 -14.23 9.51
C GLY A 57 -3.09 -12.71 9.48
N ASP A 58 -4.28 -12.25 9.90
CA ASP A 58 -4.62 -10.83 10.02
C ASP A 58 -4.05 -10.18 11.30
N SER A 59 -2.91 -10.67 11.79
CA SER A 59 -2.29 -10.23 13.04
C SER A 59 -1.83 -8.77 13.02
N ALA A 60 -1.69 -8.17 11.84
CA ALA A 60 -1.35 -6.76 11.70
C ALA A 60 -2.54 -5.83 11.98
N LEU A 61 -3.77 -6.23 11.61
CA LEU A 61 -4.98 -5.45 11.87
C LEU A 61 -5.71 -5.91 13.14
N ASN A 62 -5.57 -7.19 13.47
CA ASN A 62 -6.14 -7.85 14.65
C ASN A 62 -5.02 -8.46 15.53
N PRO A 63 -4.19 -7.63 16.19
CA PRO A 63 -3.11 -8.12 17.02
C PRO A 63 -3.62 -8.82 18.29
N VAL A 64 -2.91 -9.84 18.76
CA VAL A 64 -3.23 -10.60 20.00
C VAL A 64 -3.11 -9.75 21.27
N ARG A 65 -2.41 -8.59 21.21
CA ARG A 65 -2.29 -7.61 22.30
C ARG A 65 -1.76 -8.20 23.62
N ILE A 66 -0.68 -8.98 23.54
CA ILE A 66 -0.05 -9.61 24.71
C ILE A 66 0.59 -8.55 25.63
N PHE A 67 1.30 -7.58 25.05
CA PHE A 67 2.03 -6.55 25.81
C PHE A 67 1.54 -5.13 25.53
N SER A 68 1.20 -4.80 24.29
CA SER A 68 0.76 -3.46 23.91
C SER A 68 -0.75 -3.32 24.04
N ALA A 69 -1.19 -2.24 24.69
CA ALA A 69 -2.59 -1.82 24.77
C ALA A 69 -2.97 -0.76 23.72
N ALA A 70 -2.00 -0.24 22.95
CA ALA A 70 -2.25 0.76 21.92
C ALA A 70 -3.23 0.22 20.86
N ASP A 71 -4.01 1.11 20.25
CA ASP A 71 -4.86 0.72 19.13
C ASP A 71 -4.04 0.28 17.90
N THR A 72 -4.73 -0.38 16.97
CA THR A 72 -4.11 -0.94 15.77
C THR A 72 -3.45 0.15 14.91
N THR A 73 -4.10 1.29 14.77
CA THR A 73 -3.64 2.43 13.96
C THR A 73 -2.33 3.00 14.52
N GLU A 74 -2.24 3.22 15.83
CA GLU A 74 -1.02 3.66 16.51
C GLU A 74 0.11 2.63 16.42
N GLN A 75 -0.20 1.33 16.56
CA GLN A 75 0.81 0.29 16.37
C GLN A 75 1.39 0.27 14.95
N LEU A 76 0.56 0.51 13.94
CA LEU A 76 1.02 0.64 12.55
C LEU A 76 1.90 1.88 12.36
N LYS A 77 1.52 3.02 12.93
CA LYS A 77 2.32 4.26 12.89
C LYS A 77 3.71 4.08 13.51
N VAL A 78 3.81 3.41 14.65
CA VAL A 78 5.12 3.09 15.28
C VAL A 78 6.02 2.27 14.35
N ARG A 79 5.45 1.30 13.63
CA ARG A 79 6.23 0.50 12.66
C ARG A 79 6.63 1.31 11.43
N ILE A 80 5.79 2.24 10.98
CA ILE A 80 6.11 3.19 9.92
C ILE A 80 7.29 4.07 10.35
N ASP A 81 7.28 4.60 11.57
CA ASP A 81 8.37 5.40 12.12
C ASP A 81 9.68 4.62 12.19
N ASP A 82 9.67 3.34 12.57
CA ASP A 82 10.87 2.49 12.52
C ASP A 82 11.45 2.42 11.10
N LYS A 83 10.60 2.19 10.09
CA LYS A 83 11.02 2.11 8.69
C LYS A 83 11.54 3.46 8.16
N LEU A 84 10.89 4.57 8.51
CA LEU A 84 11.37 5.92 8.19
C LEU A 84 12.72 6.21 8.86
N SER A 85 12.90 5.78 10.11
CA SER A 85 14.17 5.94 10.84
C SER A 85 15.31 5.18 10.16
N ARG A 86 15.06 3.97 9.67
CA ARG A 86 16.03 3.16 8.92
C ARG A 86 16.42 3.82 7.60
N LEU A 87 15.44 4.30 6.83
CA LEU A 87 15.69 5.06 5.59
C LEU A 87 16.56 6.29 5.85
N LYS A 88 16.23 7.06 6.90
CA LYS A 88 17.00 8.26 7.27
C LYS A 88 18.46 7.93 7.62
N ARG A 89 18.70 6.81 8.29
CA ARG A 89 20.05 6.39 8.72
C ARG A 89 20.84 5.67 7.61
N GLY A 90 20.18 5.24 6.54
CA GLY A 90 20.80 4.45 5.46
C GLY A 90 21.15 3.01 5.88
N ASN A 91 20.61 2.50 7.00
CA ASN A 91 20.82 1.12 7.44
C ASN A 91 19.55 0.32 7.24
N ASN A 92 19.56 -0.52 6.21
CA ASN A 92 18.41 -1.32 5.84
C ASN A 92 18.41 -2.72 6.48
N ALA A 93 19.46 -3.08 7.24
CA ALA A 93 19.58 -4.40 7.88
C ALA A 93 19.31 -5.60 6.95
N GLY A 94 19.58 -5.46 5.64
CA GLY A 94 19.28 -6.48 4.64
C GLY A 94 17.80 -6.59 4.22
N GLU A 95 16.94 -5.71 4.70
CA GLU A 95 15.51 -5.64 4.36
C GLU A 95 15.25 -4.66 3.20
N ASP A 96 14.19 -4.91 2.43
CA ASP A 96 13.64 -3.91 1.52
C ASP A 96 12.72 -2.95 2.29
N VAL A 97 13.35 -1.93 2.89
CA VAL A 97 12.68 -0.96 3.75
C VAL A 97 11.62 -0.15 2.99
N ILE A 98 11.80 0.09 1.69
CA ILE A 98 10.84 0.83 0.87
C ILE A 98 9.58 0.00 0.68
N THR A 99 9.72 -1.26 0.25
CA THR A 99 8.59 -2.17 0.06
C THR A 99 7.83 -2.40 1.37
N ASP A 100 8.54 -2.56 2.48
CA ASP A 100 7.91 -2.70 3.81
C ASP A 100 7.16 -1.44 4.23
N LEU A 101 7.72 -0.25 4.00
CA LEU A 101 7.07 1.02 4.31
C LEU A 101 5.76 1.17 3.53
N ILE A 102 5.78 0.88 2.22
CA ILE A 102 4.56 0.90 1.40
C ILE A 102 3.53 -0.10 1.93
N GLY A 103 3.99 -1.30 2.33
CA GLY A 103 3.12 -2.31 2.95
C GLY A 103 2.41 -1.81 4.21
N TYR A 104 3.13 -1.15 5.12
CA TYR A 104 2.53 -0.58 6.32
C TYR A 104 1.57 0.58 6.02
N LEU A 105 1.85 1.41 5.00
CA LEU A 105 0.93 2.46 4.56
C LEU A 105 -0.37 1.89 3.98
N VAL A 106 -0.31 0.77 3.25
CA VAL A 106 -1.50 0.06 2.77
C VAL A 106 -2.33 -0.46 3.94
N LEU A 107 -1.69 -1.11 4.93
CA LEU A 107 -2.37 -1.61 6.13
C LEU A 107 -3.01 -0.47 6.93
N LEU A 108 -2.32 0.66 7.08
CA LEU A 108 -2.86 1.87 7.73
C LEU A 108 -4.10 2.39 6.98
N LYS A 109 -4.07 2.42 5.64
CA LYS A 109 -5.22 2.81 4.82
C LYS A 109 -6.41 1.86 4.99
N ILE A 110 -6.17 0.56 5.18
CA ILE A 110 -7.23 -0.42 5.46
C ILE A 110 -7.80 -0.20 6.87
N ALA A 111 -6.95 -0.05 7.88
CA ALA A 111 -7.37 0.20 9.27
C ALA A 111 -8.27 1.45 9.36
N ASN A 112 -7.86 2.56 8.75
CA ASN A 112 -8.63 3.80 8.74
C ASN A 112 -9.99 3.69 8.02
N ARG A 113 -10.18 2.69 7.16
CA ARG A 113 -11.48 2.42 6.48
C ARG A 113 -12.38 1.48 7.30
N GLN A 114 -11.83 0.80 8.30
CA GLN A 114 -12.56 -0.12 9.18
C GLN A 114 -13.01 0.55 10.47
N GLU A 115 -12.50 1.74 10.80
CA GLU A 115 -13.01 2.54 11.91
C GLU A 115 -14.48 2.93 11.62
N PRO A 116 -15.44 2.58 12.50
CA PRO A 116 -16.78 3.14 12.42
C PRO A 116 -16.71 4.65 12.71
N GLU A 117 -17.43 5.46 11.94
CA GLU A 117 -17.66 6.89 12.23
C GLU A 117 -18.17 7.13 13.67
#